data_AF-E3ZUQ5-F1
#
_entry.id   AF-E3ZUQ5-F1
#
_cell.length_a   1.000
_cell.length_b   1.000
_cell.length_c   1.000
_cell.angle_alpha   90.00
_cell.angle_beta   90.00
_cell.angle_gamma   90.00
#
_symmetry.space_group_name_H-M   'P 1'
#
loop_
_entity.id
_entity.type
_entity.pdbx_description
1 polymer ?
#
loop_
_entity_poly.entity_id
_entity_poly.type
_entity_poly.pdbx_seq_one_letter_code
_entity_poly.pdbx_strand_id
1 'polypeptide(L)'
;NRPITIDTMNDEQIIKYDYLGELSGVVCYFGENLTDELTRQIAILKPLLAVFKESTFDKSAQKVNVMEQFRIISPDTKVKVI
;
A
#
# COMPACT_ATOMS: atom_id res chain seq x y z
N ASN A 1 7.78 -3.23 21.98
CA ASN A 1 6.56 -2.91 21.20
C ASN A 1 6.88 -1.74 20.28
N ARG A 2 7.05 -1.98 18.98
CA ARG A 2 7.36 -0.93 18.00
C ARG A 2 6.08 -0.20 17.59
N PRO A 3 6.14 1.10 17.26
CA PRO A 3 4.96 1.88 16.93
C PRO A 3 4.43 1.46 15.56
N ILE A 4 3.14 1.12 15.52
CA ILE A 4 2.37 1.16 14.28
C ILE A 4 2.15 2.66 13.99
N THR A 5 2.57 3.13 12.82
CA THR A 5 2.34 4.52 12.42
C THR A 5 1.13 4.56 11.52
N ILE A 6 0.10 5.29 11.93
CA ILE A 6 -1.06 5.57 11.09
C ILE A 6 -0.80 6.94 10.46
N ASP A 7 -0.65 6.93 9.15
CA ASP A 7 -0.47 8.10 8.31
C ASP A 7 -1.80 8.42 7.63
N THR A 8 -2.11 9.70 7.45
CA THR A 8 -3.30 10.12 6.70
C THR A 8 -2.83 10.77 5.42
N MET A 9 -3.09 10.12 4.28
CA MET A 9 -2.74 10.61 2.94
C MET A 9 -4.02 10.73 2.12
N ASN A 10 -4.29 11.91 1.56
CA ASN A 10 -5.52 12.22 0.80
C ASN A 10 -6.83 11.88 1.54
N ASP A 11 -6.93 12.26 2.82
CA ASP A 11 -8.08 11.96 3.71
C ASP A 11 -8.22 10.47 4.09
N GLU A 12 -7.30 9.62 3.63
CA GLU A 12 -7.37 8.18 3.86
C GLU A 12 -6.28 7.67 4.80
N GLN A 13 -6.67 6.73 5.65
CA GLN A 13 -5.78 6.15 6.64
C GLN A 13 -4.93 5.04 6.04
N ILE A 14 -3.63 5.26 6.03
CA ILE A 14 -2.62 4.27 5.67
C ILE A 14 -1.90 3.85 6.95
N ILE A 15 -1.91 2.56 7.22
CA ILE A 15 -1.19 1.99 8.34
C ILE A 15 0.18 1.54 7.81
N LYS A 16 1.24 2.19 8.29
CA LYS A 16 2.62 1.85 7.97
C LYS A 16 3.23 1.17 9.18
N TYR A 17 3.86 0.03 8.94
CA TYR A 17 4.59 -0.72 9.94
C TYR A 17 6.05 -0.82 9.50
N ASP A 18 6.92 -0.02 10.12
CA ASP A 18 8.35 -0.02 9.81
C ASP A 18 9.08 -1.12 10.58
N TYR A 19 9.79 -1.99 9.84
CA TYR A 19 10.68 -2.99 10.43
C TYR A 19 12.13 -2.48 10.35
N LEU A 20 12.43 -1.48 11.19
CA LEU A 20 13.79 -1.16 11.62
C LEU A 20 14.71 -0.68 10.49
N GLY A 21 14.51 0.53 9.97
CA GLY A 21 15.57 1.34 9.36
C GLY A 21 16.22 0.83 8.06
N GLU A 22 15.93 -0.40 7.64
CA GLU A 22 16.41 -1.03 6.42
C GLU A 22 15.24 -1.73 5.71
N LEU A 23 14.57 -0.96 4.85
CA LEU A 23 13.88 -1.43 3.63
C LEU A 23 12.79 -2.50 3.77
N SER A 24 12.19 -2.67 4.95
CA SER A 24 11.35 -3.85 5.22
C SER A 24 10.02 -3.56 5.91
N GLY A 25 9.26 -2.56 5.44
CA GLY A 25 7.97 -2.19 6.04
C GLY A 25 6.76 -2.98 5.50
N VAL A 26 5.69 -3.10 6.30
CA VAL A 26 4.36 -3.52 5.84
C VAL A 26 3.47 -2.28 5.73
N VAL A 27 2.77 -2.12 4.62
CA VAL A 27 1.78 -1.05 4.44
C VAL A 27 0.41 -1.70 4.33
N CYS A 28 -0.55 -1.23 5.11
CA CYS A 28 -1.94 -1.66 5.03
C CYS A 28 -2.81 -0.45 4.72
N TYR A 29 -3.66 -0.57 3.71
CA TYR A 29 -4.60 0.46 3.32
C TYR A 29 -6.03 -0.06 3.45
N PHE A 30 -6.83 0.69 4.21
CA PHE A 30 -8.19 0.33 4.59
C PHE A 30 -9.20 1.44 4.25
N GLY A 31 -8.84 2.36 3.35
CA GLY A 31 -9.71 3.45 2.91
C GLY A 31 -10.95 2.97 2.15
N GLU A 32 -11.51 3.83 1.31
CA GLU A 32 -12.58 3.45 0.38
C GLU A 32 -12.28 3.93 -1.05
N ASN A 33 -11.29 4.81 -1.23
CA ASN A 33 -11.01 5.48 -2.49
C ASN A 33 -9.54 5.38 -2.91
N LEU A 34 -9.14 4.18 -3.38
CA LEU A 34 -7.75 3.96 -3.79
C LEU A 34 -7.44 4.71 -5.09
N THR A 35 -6.68 5.79 -4.99
CA THR A 35 -6.21 6.54 -6.15
C THR A 35 -4.88 6.01 -6.68
N ASP A 36 -4.63 6.23 -7.97
CA ASP A 36 -3.37 5.84 -8.62
C ASP A 36 -2.17 6.58 -8.04
N GLU A 37 -2.36 7.85 -7.64
CA GLU A 37 -1.33 8.63 -6.97
C GLU A 37 -0.95 8.04 -5.61
N LEU A 38 -1.95 7.66 -4.80
CA LEU A 38 -1.72 7.01 -3.50
C LEU A 38 -0.97 5.70 -3.66
N THR A 39 -1.42 4.87 -4.60
CA THR A 39 -0.78 3.60 -4.96
C THR A 39 0.68 3.82 -5.34
N ARG A 40 0.95 4.84 -6.17
CA ARG A 40 2.31 5.17 -6.60
C ARG A 40 3.18 5.63 -5.43
N GLN A 41 2.65 6.45 -4.52
CA GLN A 41 3.38 6.84 -3.31
C GLN A 41 3.73 5.62 -2.45
N ILE A 42 2.78 4.69 -2.25
CA ILE A 42 3.04 3.44 -1.52
C ILE A 42 4.07 2.57 -2.24
N ALA A 43 3.99 2.48 -3.57
CA ALA A 43 4.94 1.70 -4.36
C ALA A 43 6.37 2.27 -4.27
N ILE A 44 6.54 3.60 -4.26
CA ILE A 44 7.84 4.28 -4.09
C ILE A 44 8.47 3.98 -2.73
N LEU A 45 7.66 3.79 -1.68
CA LEU A 45 8.14 3.39 -0.35
C LEU A 45 8.73 1.97 -0.33
N LYS A 46 8.56 1.20 -1.40
CA LYS A 46 9.05 -0.18 -1.57
C LYS A 46 8.78 -1.08 -0.35
N PRO A 47 7.52 -1.18 0.14
CA PRO A 47 7.23 -2.03 1.28
C PRO A 47 7.46 -3.51 0.91
N LEU A 48 7.75 -4.36 1.88
CA LEU A 48 7.82 -5.81 1.64
C LEU A 48 6.43 -6.41 1.40
N LEU A 49 5.43 -5.86 2.09
CA LEU A 49 4.06 -6.34 2.03
C LEU A 49 3.11 -5.15 1.99
N ALA A 50 2.25 -5.10 0.99
CA ALA A 50 1.19 -4.12 0.84
C ALA A 50 -0.16 -4.83 0.95
N VAL A 51 -0.90 -4.59 2.03
CA VAL A 51 -2.22 -5.16 2.28
C VAL A 51 -3.29 -4.13 1.90
N PHE A 52 -4.25 -4.54 1.09
CA PHE A 52 -5.38 -3.71 0.69
C PHE A 52 -6.67 -4.44 1.03
N LYS A 53 -7.70 -3.69 1.43
CA LYS A 53 -9.03 -4.26 1.66
C LYS A 53 -9.72 -4.55 0.32
N GLU A 54 -10.43 -5.65 0.16
CA GLU A 54 -11.13 -5.91 -1.11
C GLU A 54 -12.17 -4.82 -1.39
N SER A 55 -12.82 -4.33 -0.34
CA SER A 55 -13.77 -3.20 -0.41
C SER A 55 -13.15 -1.87 -0.86
N THR A 56 -11.82 -1.72 -0.85
CA THR A 56 -11.15 -0.52 -1.41
C THR A 56 -11.08 -0.52 -2.94
N PHE A 57 -11.27 -1.67 -3.57
CA PHE A 57 -11.25 -1.77 -5.02
C PHE A 57 -12.69 -1.69 -5.53
N ASP A 58 -13.13 -0.48 -5.85
CA ASP A 58 -14.44 -0.25 -6.46
C ASP A 58 -14.52 -0.86 -7.87
N LYS A 59 -13.39 -0.86 -8.59
CA LYS A 59 -13.27 -1.39 -9.95
C LYS A 59 -12.11 -2.35 -10.11
N SER A 60 -12.33 -3.41 -10.89
CA SER A 60 -11.26 -4.34 -11.33
C SER A 60 -10.09 -3.63 -12.01
N ALA A 61 -10.34 -2.48 -12.65
CA ALA A 61 -9.30 -1.64 -13.25
C ALA A 61 -8.28 -1.12 -12.23
N GLN A 62 -8.72 -0.75 -11.02
CA GLN A 62 -7.82 -0.28 -9.96
C GLN A 62 -6.90 -1.41 -9.49
N LYS A 63 -7.44 -2.62 -9.33
CA LYS A 63 -6.65 -3.79 -8.93
C LYS A 63 -5.54 -4.11 -9.93
N VAL A 64 -5.87 -4.08 -11.23
CA VAL A 64 -4.89 -4.30 -12.31
C VAL A 64 -3.84 -3.20 -12.31
N ASN A 65 -4.24 -1.92 -12.21
CA ASN A 65 -3.30 -0.81 -12.22
C ASN A 65 -2.35 -0.85 -11.02
N VAL A 66 -2.87 -1.17 -9.83
CA VAL A 66 -2.07 -1.32 -8.62
C VAL A 66 -1.01 -2.40 -8.80
N MET A 67 -1.39 -3.59 -9.27
CA MET A 67 -0.42 -4.65 -9.54
C MET A 67 0.65 -4.23 -10.57
N GLU A 68 0.26 -3.50 -11.61
CA GLU A 68 1.19 -2.98 -12.63
C GLU A 68 2.17 -1.97 -12.02
N GLN A 69 1.67 -0.98 -11.27
CA GLN A 69 2.50 0.04 -10.60
C GLN A 69 3.50 -0.59 -9.64
N PHE A 70 3.06 -1.53 -8.80
CA PHE A 70 3.95 -2.26 -7.92
C PHE A 70 4.98 -3.06 -8.72
N ARG A 71 4.58 -3.74 -9.80
CA ARG A 71 5.52 -4.49 -10.65
C ARG A 71 6.59 -3.62 -11.31
N ILE A 72 6.27 -2.37 -11.66
CA ILE A 72 7.21 -1.42 -12.29
C ILE A 72 8.13 -0.79 -11.25
N ILE A 73 7.60 -0.36 -10.11
CA ILE A 73 8.33 0.46 -9.12
C ILE A 73 9.05 -0.43 -8.08
N SER A 74 8.37 -1.48 -7.63
CA SER A 74 8.79 -2.36 -6.53
C SER A 74 8.31 -3.80 -6.78
N PRO A 75 8.90 -4.50 -7.77
CA PRO A 75 8.52 -5.88 -8.10
C PRO A 75 8.70 -6.85 -6.93
N ASP A 76 9.57 -6.51 -5.98
CA ASP A 76 9.83 -7.28 -4.76
C ASP A 76 8.72 -7.14 -3.70
N THR A 77 7.84 -6.13 -3.83
CA THR A 77 6.71 -5.93 -2.92
C THR A 77 5.64 -6.98 -3.14
N LYS A 78 5.20 -7.64 -2.07
CA LYS A 78 4.04 -8.53 -2.09
C LYS A 78 2.76 -7.76 -1.85
N VAL A 79 1.86 -7.75 -2.84
CA VAL A 79 0.51 -7.18 -2.67
C VAL A 79 -0.45 -8.27 -2.21
N LYS A 80 -1.17 -8.03 -1.10
CA LYS A 80 -2.19 -8.93 -0.55
C LYS A 80 -3.51 -8.19 -0.47
N VAL A 81 -4.59 -8.85 -0.88
CA VAL A 81 -5.95 -8.31 -0.78
C VAL A 81 -6.72 -9.18 0.19
N ILE A 82 -7.45 -8.56 1.14
CA ILE A 82 -8.24 -9.24 2.19
C ILE A 82 -9.66 -8.72 2.30
#